data_AF-A0A7S0A4D5-F1
#
_entry.id   AF-A0A7S0A4D5-F1
#
_cell.length_a   1.000
_cell.length_b   1.000
_cell.length_c   1.000
_cell.angle_alpha   90.00
_cell.angle_beta   90.00
_cell.angle_gamma   90.00
#
_symmetry.space_group_name_H-M   'P 1'
#
loop_
_entity.id
_entity.type
_entity.pdbx_description
1 polymer ?
#
loop_
_entity_poly.entity_id
_entity_poly.type
_entity_poly.pdbx_seq_one_letter_code
_entity_poly.pdbx_strand_id
1 'polypeptide(L)'
;RRRPGAFSRAAAAPGDGGAEALGPRSWRPAKFVRKLSVAEAKELLEALRQICTHQSFRRALEALRSPDRGAFRKREAMARLLGNSWKEQLRQSGFSIDEHGFPQMLAAVRAHRDSAGVDIVSREVERLLGFPPGALFGVRGKLVEVTLRHAMDGDEVRVAVPEAASLLGVRRALAAKLGKPELVEECAVVNRTAAGALQALPDEELLNNRRSLLVSG
;
A
#
# COMPACT_ATOMS: atom_id res chain seq x y z
N ARG A 1 76.79 47.73 -27.07
CA ARG A 1 75.55 47.77 -26.25
C ARG A 1 74.79 46.47 -26.51
N ARG A 2 74.77 45.55 -25.53
CA ARG A 2 74.07 44.25 -25.57
C ARG A 2 72.74 44.38 -24.82
N ARG A 3 71.64 43.86 -25.36
CA ARG A 3 70.74 42.92 -24.66
C ARG A 3 69.87 42.12 -25.66
N PRO A 4 69.57 40.85 -25.37
CA PRO A 4 69.13 39.84 -26.36
C PRO A 4 67.70 39.32 -26.08
N GLY A 5 67.23 38.37 -26.91
CA GLY A 5 66.54 37.20 -26.35
C GLY A 5 65.21 36.83 -26.99
N ALA A 6 65.26 35.80 -27.82
CA ALA A 6 64.14 34.98 -28.29
C ALA A 6 63.50 34.15 -27.15
N PHE A 7 62.25 33.74 -27.39
CA PHE A 7 61.51 32.56 -26.88
C PHE A 7 61.88 31.93 -25.51
N SER A 8 60.88 31.80 -24.65
CA SER A 8 60.74 30.62 -23.78
C SER A 8 59.30 30.11 -23.77
N ARG A 9 59.23 28.79 -23.81
CA ARG A 9 58.10 27.89 -24.07
C ARG A 9 57.83 27.07 -22.80
N ALA A 10 56.66 26.41 -22.81
CA ALA A 10 56.24 25.25 -22.01
C ALA A 10 55.47 25.58 -20.72
N ALA A 11 54.48 24.81 -20.27
CA ALA A 11 53.66 23.71 -20.80
C ALA A 11 52.69 23.34 -19.65
N ALA A 12 51.46 22.89 -19.95
CA ALA A 12 50.75 21.79 -19.27
C ALA A 12 49.25 21.80 -19.65
N ALA A 13 48.69 20.60 -19.69
CA ALA A 13 47.50 20.16 -20.42
C ALA A 13 46.18 20.30 -19.59
N PRO A 14 45.02 19.85 -20.13
CA PRO A 14 43.67 20.12 -19.63
C PRO A 14 43.14 19.04 -18.67
N GLY A 15 42.14 19.42 -17.89
CA GLY A 15 41.21 18.53 -17.19
C GLY A 15 40.30 19.36 -16.29
N ASP A 16 39.14 18.94 -15.84
CA ASP A 16 38.16 17.92 -16.23
C ASP A 16 36.99 18.18 -15.26
N GLY A 17 35.75 17.86 -15.64
CA GLY A 17 34.63 17.62 -14.72
C GLY A 17 34.23 18.68 -13.69
N GLY A 18 33.17 19.45 -13.98
CA GLY A 18 32.49 20.30 -13.00
C GLY A 18 30.99 20.35 -13.25
N ALA A 19 30.29 19.30 -12.78
CA ALA A 19 28.86 19.13 -12.85
C ALA A 19 28.07 20.40 -12.47
N GLU A 20 27.24 20.88 -13.39
CA GLU A 20 26.14 21.79 -13.07
C GLU A 20 25.24 21.10 -12.04
N ALA A 21 25.38 21.54 -10.79
CA ALA A 21 24.57 21.11 -9.68
C ALA A 21 23.11 21.54 -9.94
N LEU A 22 22.32 20.58 -10.40
CA LEU A 22 20.87 20.56 -10.24
C LEU A 22 20.55 20.80 -8.77
N GLY A 23 20.25 22.05 -8.42
CA GLY A 23 19.77 22.42 -7.10
C GLY A 23 18.57 21.55 -6.70
N PRO A 24 18.37 21.31 -5.39
CA PRO A 24 17.26 20.49 -4.92
C PRO A 24 15.96 21.07 -5.46
N ARG A 25 15.22 20.25 -6.22
CA ARG A 25 13.87 20.54 -6.69
C ARG A 25 13.10 21.16 -5.53
N SER A 26 12.95 22.48 -5.56
CA SER A 26 12.23 23.23 -4.55
C SER A 26 10.85 22.61 -4.44
N TRP A 27 10.58 21.98 -3.31
CA TRP A 27 9.28 21.45 -2.97
C TRP A 27 8.36 22.66 -2.85
N ARG A 28 7.76 23.10 -3.97
CA ARG A 28 6.74 24.16 -3.93
C ARG A 28 5.54 23.54 -3.21
N PRO A 29 5.16 24.02 -2.01
CA PRO A 29 3.97 23.50 -1.35
C PRO A 29 2.80 23.70 -2.29
N ALA A 30 2.11 22.61 -2.62
CA ALA A 30 0.98 22.62 -3.53
C ALA A 30 -0.04 23.66 -3.07
N LYS A 31 -0.41 24.57 -3.99
CA LYS A 31 -1.52 25.51 -3.82
C LYS A 31 -2.76 24.71 -3.42
N PHE A 32 -3.34 25.06 -2.26
CA PHE A 32 -4.63 24.60 -1.73
C PHE A 32 -4.91 23.09 -1.86
N VAL A 33 -4.57 22.33 -0.82
CA VAL A 33 -5.16 20.99 -0.64
C VAL A 33 -6.65 21.19 -0.34
N ARG A 34 -7.53 20.91 -1.31
CA ARG A 34 -8.98 20.90 -1.08
C ARG A 34 -9.26 19.98 0.11
N LYS A 35 -9.86 20.54 1.16
CA LYS A 35 -10.37 19.76 2.29
C LYS A 35 -11.79 19.32 1.94
N LEU A 36 -12.04 18.02 1.98
CA LEU A 36 -13.40 17.48 1.92
C LEU A 36 -13.97 17.45 3.34
N SER A 37 -15.28 17.58 3.47
CA SER A 37 -16.01 17.11 4.65
C SER A 37 -16.12 15.58 4.65
N VAL A 38 -16.53 15.00 5.78
CA VAL A 38 -16.76 13.55 5.89
C VAL A 38 -17.85 13.09 4.91
N ALA A 39 -18.91 13.89 4.74
CA ALA A 39 -20.00 13.60 3.81
C ALA A 39 -19.52 13.59 2.36
N GLU A 40 -18.81 14.63 1.93
CA GLU A 40 -18.25 14.70 0.57
C GLU A 40 -17.25 13.59 0.28
N ALA A 41 -16.40 13.24 1.26
CA ALA A 41 -15.46 12.13 1.11
C ALA A 41 -16.19 10.79 0.91
N LYS A 42 -17.28 10.58 1.66
CA LYS A 42 -18.12 9.39 1.52
C LYS A 42 -18.83 9.35 0.16
N GLU A 43 -19.45 10.45 -0.26
CA GLU A 43 -20.12 10.56 -1.57
C GLU A 43 -19.16 10.31 -2.73
N LEU A 44 -17.96 10.89 -2.68
CA LEU A 44 -16.91 10.63 -3.65
C LEU A 44 -16.57 9.14 -3.70
N LEU A 45 -16.29 8.51 -2.55
CA LEU A 45 -15.97 7.09 -2.49
C LEU A 45 -17.12 6.20 -2.99
N GLU A 46 -18.37 6.55 -2.72
CA GLU A 46 -19.54 5.84 -3.24
C GLU A 46 -19.63 5.94 -4.77
N ALA A 47 -19.36 7.12 -5.34
CA ALA A 47 -19.29 7.29 -6.79
C ALA A 47 -18.14 6.46 -7.41
N LEU A 48 -16.96 6.45 -6.77
CA LEU A 48 -15.83 5.61 -7.20
C LEU A 48 -16.17 4.12 -7.13
N ARG A 49 -16.85 3.70 -6.06
CA ARG A 49 -17.34 2.32 -5.90
C ARG A 49 -18.28 1.93 -7.03
N GLN A 50 -19.25 2.78 -7.38
CA GLN A 50 -20.17 2.53 -8.49
C GLN A 50 -19.40 2.29 -9.79
N ILE A 51 -18.41 3.13 -10.11
CA ILE A 51 -17.52 2.94 -11.27
C ILE A 51 -16.85 1.56 -11.23
N CYS A 52 -16.29 1.16 -10.09
CA CYS A 52 -15.63 -0.13 -9.94
C CYS A 52 -16.57 -1.33 -10.07
N THR A 53 -17.87 -1.16 -9.82
CA THR A 53 -18.87 -2.22 -10.02
C THR A 53 -19.31 -2.39 -11.48
N HIS A 54 -19.08 -1.42 -12.35
CA HIS A 54 -19.47 -1.52 -13.76
C HIS A 54 -18.72 -2.63 -14.50
N GLN A 55 -19.46 -3.40 -15.32
CA GLN A 55 -18.92 -4.55 -16.05
C GLN A 55 -17.78 -4.17 -17.01
N SER A 56 -17.87 -3.01 -17.67
CA SER A 56 -16.82 -2.49 -18.56
C SER A 56 -15.51 -2.26 -17.81
N PHE A 57 -15.58 -1.64 -16.64
CA PHE A 57 -14.43 -1.42 -15.77
C PHE A 57 -13.84 -2.75 -15.28
N ARG A 58 -14.69 -3.68 -14.82
CA ARG A 58 -14.24 -5.00 -14.35
C ARG A 58 -13.54 -5.81 -15.45
N ARG A 59 -14.04 -5.77 -16.69
CA ARG A 59 -13.38 -6.41 -17.84
C ARG A 59 -12.01 -5.79 -18.12
N ALA A 60 -11.91 -4.46 -18.07
CA ALA A 60 -10.63 -3.78 -18.24
C ALA A 60 -9.64 -4.14 -17.12
N LEU A 61 -10.10 -4.19 -15.87
CA LEU A 61 -9.30 -4.57 -14.71
C LEU A 61 -8.78 -6.01 -14.83
N GLU A 62 -9.62 -6.95 -15.25
CA GLU A 62 -9.25 -8.35 -15.45
C GLU A 62 -8.22 -8.51 -16.57
N ALA A 63 -8.37 -7.78 -17.68
CA ALA A 63 -7.40 -7.76 -18.77
C ALA A 63 -6.00 -7.28 -18.31
N LEU A 64 -5.93 -6.42 -17.28
CA LEU A 64 -4.66 -5.99 -16.69
C LEU A 64 -4.01 -7.04 -15.78
N ARG A 65 -4.80 -7.97 -15.23
CA ARG A 65 -4.32 -9.03 -14.32
C ARG A 65 -3.68 -10.20 -15.05
N SER A 66 -3.84 -10.28 -16.37
CA SER A 66 -3.21 -11.32 -17.21
C SER A 66 -1.72 -11.52 -16.89
N PRO A 67 -1.24 -12.77 -16.79
CA PRO A 67 0.12 -13.09 -16.36
C PRO A 67 1.22 -12.50 -17.24
N ASP A 68 0.95 -12.21 -18.51
CA ASP A 68 1.95 -11.83 -19.51
C ASP A 68 2.51 -10.39 -19.43
N ARG A 69 2.18 -9.62 -18.39
CA ARG A 69 2.67 -8.25 -18.23
C ARG A 69 3.58 -8.10 -17.00
N GLY A 70 4.78 -7.54 -17.22
CA GLY A 70 5.69 -7.16 -16.14
C GLY A 70 5.08 -6.15 -15.16
N ALA A 71 5.50 -6.21 -13.89
CA ALA A 71 4.88 -5.49 -12.76
C ALA A 71 4.80 -3.96 -12.97
N PHE A 72 5.82 -3.35 -13.55
CA PHE A 72 5.84 -1.91 -13.83
C PHE A 72 4.73 -1.51 -14.82
N ARG A 73 4.58 -2.24 -15.93
CA ARG A 73 3.54 -1.99 -16.94
C ARG A 73 2.14 -2.20 -16.37
N LYS A 74 1.96 -3.17 -15.46
CA LYS A 74 0.70 -3.37 -14.74
C LYS A 74 0.32 -2.15 -13.90
N ARG A 75 1.27 -1.60 -13.14
CA ARG A 75 1.05 -0.39 -12.31
C ARG A 75 0.72 0.83 -13.17
N GLU A 76 1.46 1.06 -14.25
CA GLU A 76 1.21 2.17 -15.15
C GLU A 76 -0.17 2.06 -15.82
N ALA A 77 -0.53 0.87 -16.32
CA ALA A 77 -1.82 0.64 -16.93
C ALA A 77 -2.98 0.77 -15.92
N MET A 78 -2.79 0.33 -14.67
CA MET A 78 -3.74 0.57 -13.58
C MET A 78 -3.92 2.06 -13.32
N ALA A 79 -2.83 2.81 -13.19
CA ALA A 79 -2.90 4.26 -12.96
C ALA A 79 -3.64 4.97 -14.10
N ARG A 80 -3.41 4.57 -15.35
CA ARG A 80 -4.15 5.10 -16.51
C ARG A 80 -5.63 4.73 -16.48
N LEU A 81 -5.97 3.49 -16.14
CA LEU A 81 -7.36 3.04 -16.02
C LEU A 81 -8.10 3.86 -14.96
N LEU A 82 -7.52 3.97 -13.75
CA LEU A 82 -8.10 4.76 -12.66
C LEU A 82 -8.20 6.24 -13.04
N GLY A 83 -7.14 6.82 -13.61
CA GLY A 83 -7.11 8.21 -14.04
C GLY A 83 -8.20 8.53 -15.05
N ASN A 84 -8.43 7.66 -16.03
CA ASN A 84 -9.48 7.84 -17.03
C ASN A 84 -10.89 7.63 -16.44
N SER A 85 -11.07 6.60 -15.62
CA SER A 85 -12.38 6.23 -15.08
C SER A 85 -12.86 7.17 -13.98
N TRP A 86 -11.96 7.75 -13.19
CA TRP A 86 -12.32 8.60 -12.06
C TRP A 86 -12.25 10.10 -12.36
N LYS A 87 -11.79 10.48 -13.56
CA LYS A 87 -11.56 11.88 -13.95
C LYS A 87 -12.76 12.79 -13.73
N GLU A 88 -13.94 12.32 -14.12
CA GLU A 88 -15.18 13.10 -14.01
C GLU A 88 -15.57 13.32 -12.54
N GLN A 89 -15.40 12.30 -11.70
CA GLN A 89 -15.72 12.31 -10.29
C GLN A 89 -14.72 13.19 -9.52
N LEU A 90 -13.45 13.20 -9.92
CA LEU A 90 -12.46 14.15 -9.40
C LEU A 90 -12.85 15.59 -9.76
N ARG A 91 -13.30 15.83 -10.99
CA ARG A 91 -13.72 17.18 -11.43
C ARG A 91 -14.95 17.68 -10.67
N GLN A 92 -15.98 16.84 -10.51
CA GLN A 92 -17.16 17.14 -9.69
C GLN A 92 -16.76 17.32 -8.21
N SER A 93 -15.81 16.48 -7.80
CA SER A 93 -14.94 16.56 -6.63
C SER A 93 -14.14 17.84 -6.45
N GLY A 94 -14.16 18.78 -7.41
CA GLY A 94 -13.32 19.98 -7.50
C GLY A 94 -11.83 19.74 -7.27
N PHE A 95 -11.37 18.53 -7.56
CA PHE A 95 -9.95 18.21 -7.67
C PHE A 95 -9.48 18.53 -9.09
N SER A 96 -8.19 18.81 -9.20
CA SER A 96 -7.57 18.90 -10.53
C SER A 96 -7.65 17.54 -11.24
N ILE A 97 -7.62 17.59 -12.57
CA ILE A 97 -7.58 16.41 -13.44
C ILE A 97 -6.18 16.15 -13.98
N ASP A 98 -5.17 16.79 -13.38
CA ASP A 98 -3.76 16.63 -13.67
C ASP A 98 -3.12 15.53 -12.80
N GLU A 99 -1.80 15.42 -12.89
CA GLU A 99 -0.99 14.46 -12.13
C GLU A 99 -1.04 14.67 -10.60
N HIS A 100 -1.49 15.84 -10.12
CA HIS A 100 -1.55 16.19 -8.70
C HIS A 100 -2.93 15.98 -8.08
N GLY A 101 -4.00 16.07 -8.87
CA GLY A 101 -5.35 15.97 -8.37
C GLY A 101 -5.69 14.62 -7.74
N PHE A 102 -5.19 13.53 -8.32
CA PHE A 102 -5.39 12.18 -7.76
C PHE A 102 -4.67 12.00 -6.41
N PRO A 103 -3.37 12.33 -6.26
CA PRO A 103 -2.72 12.38 -4.95
C PRO A 103 -3.43 13.27 -3.92
N GLN A 104 -3.91 14.45 -4.33
CA GLN A 104 -4.66 15.35 -3.44
C GLN A 104 -5.97 14.73 -2.97
N MET A 105 -6.70 14.08 -3.87
CA MET A 105 -7.92 13.35 -3.55
C MET A 105 -7.64 12.24 -2.53
N LEU A 106 -6.61 11.43 -2.74
CA LEU A 106 -6.23 10.39 -1.79
C LEU A 106 -5.86 10.96 -0.41
N ALA A 107 -5.14 12.09 -0.38
CA ALA A 107 -4.81 12.77 0.87
C ALA A 107 -6.06 13.32 1.59
N ALA A 108 -7.01 13.88 0.84
CA ALA A 108 -8.27 14.39 1.39
C ALA A 108 -9.13 13.27 1.98
N VAL A 109 -9.23 12.11 1.30
CA VAL A 109 -9.95 10.94 1.83
C VAL A 109 -9.23 10.37 3.07
N ARG A 110 -7.90 10.27 3.04
CA ARG A 110 -7.08 9.81 4.17
C ARG A 110 -7.27 10.62 5.44
N ALA A 111 -7.57 11.92 5.31
CA ALA A 111 -7.85 12.79 6.46
C ALA A 111 -9.09 12.36 7.25
N HIS A 112 -9.98 11.58 6.63
CA HIS A 112 -11.23 11.08 7.23
C HIS A 112 -11.23 9.58 7.49
N ARG A 113 -10.05 8.94 7.48
CA ARG A 113 -9.90 7.49 7.63
C ARG A 113 -10.50 6.91 8.92
N ASP A 114 -10.63 7.73 9.96
CA ASP A 114 -11.16 7.31 11.26
C ASP A 114 -12.70 7.32 11.29
N SER A 115 -13.35 7.87 10.25
CA SER A 115 -14.80 7.79 10.08
C SER A 115 -15.21 6.41 9.58
N ALA A 116 -16.06 5.72 10.34
CA ALA A 116 -16.53 4.37 9.99
C ALA A 116 -17.16 4.29 8.59
N GLY A 117 -17.92 5.31 8.18
CA GLY A 117 -18.53 5.33 6.84
C GLY A 117 -17.50 5.44 5.73
N VAL A 118 -16.48 6.27 5.90
CA VAL A 118 -15.38 6.43 4.93
C VAL A 118 -14.52 5.17 4.88
N ASP A 119 -14.22 4.57 6.03
CA ASP A 119 -13.47 3.31 6.15
C ASP A 119 -14.16 2.17 5.39
N ILE A 120 -15.44 1.92 5.66
CA ILE A 120 -16.20 0.83 5.02
C ILE A 120 -16.18 0.97 3.50
N VAL A 121 -16.46 2.16 2.97
CA VAL A 121 -16.53 2.37 1.51
C VAL A 121 -15.13 2.33 0.88
N SER A 122 -14.11 2.88 1.54
CA SER A 122 -12.72 2.83 1.07
C SER A 122 -12.24 1.39 0.90
N ARG A 123 -12.51 0.53 1.89
CA ARG A 123 -12.16 -0.90 1.84
C ARG A 123 -12.88 -1.62 0.72
N GLU A 124 -14.15 -1.30 0.50
CA GLU A 124 -14.92 -1.91 -0.58
C GLU A 124 -14.37 -1.51 -1.95
N VAL A 125 -13.96 -0.25 -2.14
CA VAL A 125 -13.29 0.20 -3.36
C VAL A 125 -11.96 -0.54 -3.54
N GLU A 126 -11.11 -0.62 -2.50
CA GLU A 126 -9.84 -1.37 -2.55
C GLU A 126 -10.07 -2.84 -2.90
N ARG A 127 -11.05 -3.49 -2.28
CA ARG A 127 -11.43 -4.88 -2.56
C ARG A 127 -11.86 -5.07 -4.01
N LEU A 128 -12.69 -4.18 -4.54
CA LEU A 128 -13.13 -4.23 -5.95
C LEU A 128 -11.95 -4.06 -6.92
N LEU A 129 -10.98 -3.21 -6.56
CA LEU A 129 -9.74 -3.03 -7.33
C LEU A 129 -8.76 -4.20 -7.16
N GLY A 130 -8.94 -5.05 -6.14
CA GLY A 130 -8.04 -6.13 -5.76
C GLY A 130 -6.80 -5.65 -5.01
N PHE A 131 -6.88 -4.49 -4.38
CA PHE A 131 -5.87 -4.01 -3.45
C PHE A 131 -6.12 -4.55 -2.04
N PRO A 132 -5.06 -4.82 -1.26
CA PRO A 132 -5.19 -5.07 0.17
C PRO A 132 -5.83 -3.86 0.88
N PRO A 133 -6.59 -4.09 1.96
CA PRO A 133 -7.15 -3.00 2.77
C PRO A 133 -6.07 -2.02 3.25
N GLY A 134 -6.32 -0.73 3.05
CA GLY A 134 -5.43 0.37 3.42
C GLY A 134 -4.32 0.66 2.41
N ALA A 135 -4.18 -0.11 1.33
CA ALA A 135 -3.12 0.10 0.35
C ALA A 135 -3.27 1.42 -0.44
N LEU A 136 -4.51 1.83 -0.74
CA LEU A 136 -4.80 3.02 -1.53
C LEU A 136 -5.18 4.20 -0.64
N PHE A 137 -6.12 3.99 0.28
CA PHE A 137 -6.69 5.05 1.12
C PHE A 137 -6.06 5.11 2.51
N GLY A 138 -5.06 4.28 2.81
CA GLY A 138 -4.35 4.33 4.10
C GLY A 138 -5.24 4.11 5.31
N VAL A 139 -6.44 3.54 5.11
CA VAL A 139 -7.36 3.27 6.18
C VAL A 139 -6.87 2.04 6.91
N ARG A 140 -6.50 2.23 8.18
CA ARG A 140 -5.99 1.15 9.01
C ARG A 140 -7.15 0.19 9.22
N GLY A 141 -6.99 -1.06 8.75
CA GLY A 141 -7.92 -2.12 9.08
C GLY A 141 -8.14 -2.15 10.59
N LYS A 142 -9.39 -2.35 11.02
CA LYS A 142 -9.72 -2.55 12.44
C LYS A 142 -8.75 -3.58 13.00
N LEU A 143 -7.96 -3.17 13.99
CA LEU A 143 -7.09 -4.12 14.69
C LEU A 143 -7.98 -4.98 15.57
N VAL A 144 -7.81 -6.29 15.45
CA VAL A 144 -8.42 -7.28 16.32
C VAL A 144 -7.33 -7.92 17.15
N GLU A 145 -7.61 -8.07 18.43
CA GLU A 145 -6.76 -8.84 19.34
C GLU A 145 -7.07 -10.33 19.12
N VAL A 146 -6.03 -11.09 18.76
CA VAL A 146 -6.09 -12.53 18.55
C VAL A 146 -5.25 -13.19 19.63
N THR A 147 -5.85 -14.17 20.31
CA THR A 147 -5.17 -15.01 21.29
C THR A 147 -4.63 -16.24 20.58
N LEU A 148 -3.31 -16.41 20.62
CA LEU A 148 -2.59 -17.55 20.07
C LEU A 148 -2.22 -18.44 21.25
N ARG A 149 -2.67 -19.69 21.21
CA ARG A 149 -2.36 -20.67 22.26
C ARG A 149 -1.42 -21.74 21.71
N HIS A 150 -0.34 -22.02 22.42
CA HIS A 150 0.56 -23.11 22.07
C HIS A 150 -0.16 -24.45 22.24
N ALA A 151 -0.09 -25.31 21.21
CA ALA A 151 -0.91 -26.51 21.15
C ALA A 151 -0.56 -27.57 22.21
N MET A 152 0.69 -27.56 22.69
CA MET A 152 1.23 -28.53 23.65
C MET A 152 1.33 -27.96 25.06
N ASP A 153 2.00 -26.81 25.21
CA ASP A 153 2.29 -26.23 26.53
C ASP A 153 1.12 -25.41 27.08
N GLY A 154 0.19 -25.01 26.21
CA GLY A 154 -0.99 -24.24 26.59
C GLY A 154 -0.72 -22.76 26.84
N ASP A 155 0.52 -22.28 26.66
CA ASP A 155 0.90 -20.87 26.74
C ASP A 155 0.08 -20.00 25.80
N GLU A 156 -0.31 -18.81 26.26
CA GLU A 156 -1.14 -17.89 25.49
C GLU A 156 -0.42 -16.56 25.23
N VAL A 157 -0.43 -16.12 23.97
CA VAL A 157 0.11 -14.84 23.55
C VAL A 157 -0.96 -14.07 22.79
N ARG A 158 -1.14 -12.80 23.15
CA ARG A 158 -2.10 -11.92 22.47
C ARG A 158 -1.39 -10.99 21.49
N VAL A 159 -1.87 -10.98 20.25
CA VAL A 159 -1.33 -10.13 19.17
C VAL A 159 -2.44 -9.28 18.57
N ALA A 160 -2.13 -8.03 18.27
CA ALA A 160 -3.03 -7.15 17.55
C ALA A 160 -2.71 -7.21 16.06
N VAL A 161 -3.67 -7.64 15.24
CA VAL A 161 -3.53 -7.77 13.79
C VAL A 161 -4.72 -7.14 13.07
N PRO A 162 -4.58 -6.69 11.82
CA PRO A 162 -5.74 -6.27 11.03
C PRO A 162 -6.79 -7.38 10.94
N GLU A 163 -8.08 -7.04 11.01
CA GLU A 163 -9.20 -8.00 10.90
C GLU A 163 -9.15 -8.84 9.62
N ALA A 164 -8.63 -8.26 8.54
CA ALA A 164 -8.44 -8.92 7.25
C ALA A 164 -7.03 -9.53 7.07
N ALA A 165 -6.25 -9.68 8.14
CA ALA A 165 -4.93 -10.30 8.06
C ALA A 165 -5.05 -11.80 7.70
N SER A 166 -4.08 -12.28 6.92
CA SER A 166 -3.90 -13.72 6.71
C SER A 166 -3.19 -14.37 7.90
N LEU A 167 -3.23 -15.70 7.98
CA LEU A 167 -2.54 -16.46 9.03
C LEU A 167 -1.02 -16.20 9.01
N LEU A 168 -0.41 -16.03 7.84
CA LEU A 168 0.99 -15.56 7.73
C LEU A 168 1.20 -14.20 8.42
N GLY A 169 0.26 -13.28 8.25
CA GLY A 169 0.28 -11.98 8.93
C GLY A 169 0.24 -12.12 10.46
N VAL A 170 -0.53 -13.10 10.96
CA VAL A 170 -0.60 -13.43 12.39
C VAL A 170 0.73 -14.01 12.89
N ARG A 171 1.34 -14.95 12.16
CA ARG A 171 2.66 -15.51 12.52
C ARG A 171 3.73 -14.44 12.60
N ARG A 172 3.77 -13.53 11.63
CA ARG A 172 4.68 -12.37 11.64
C ARG A 172 4.45 -11.46 12.83
N ALA A 173 3.20 -11.20 13.19
CA ALA A 173 2.87 -10.39 14.36
C ALA A 173 3.30 -11.09 15.68
N LEU A 174 3.15 -12.41 15.77
CA LEU A 174 3.63 -13.22 16.89
C LEU A 174 5.16 -13.18 17.01
N ALA A 175 5.87 -13.45 15.91
CA ALA A 175 7.32 -13.40 15.84
C ALA A 175 7.87 -12.03 16.25
N ALA A 176 7.26 -10.95 15.74
CA ALA A 176 7.62 -9.59 16.10
C ALA A 176 7.34 -9.29 17.59
N LYS A 177 6.24 -9.82 18.15
CA LYS A 177 5.86 -9.62 19.55
C LYS A 177 6.81 -10.33 20.52
N LEU A 178 7.30 -11.52 20.14
CA LEU A 178 8.23 -12.32 20.93
C LEU A 178 9.70 -12.00 20.66
N GLY A 179 10.00 -11.16 19.65
CA GLY A 179 11.36 -10.83 19.25
C GLY A 179 12.11 -12.01 18.59
N LYS A 180 11.38 -12.97 18.03
CA LYS A 180 11.91 -14.22 17.47
C LYS A 180 11.46 -14.37 16.00
N PRO A 181 12.20 -13.80 15.02
CA PRO A 181 11.82 -13.84 13.61
C PRO A 181 11.75 -15.26 13.03
N GLU A 182 12.51 -16.21 13.58
CA GLU A 182 12.53 -17.64 13.22
C GLU A 182 11.15 -18.32 13.34
N LEU A 183 10.30 -17.83 14.25
CA LEU A 183 8.92 -18.35 14.42
C LEU A 183 8.05 -18.16 13.17
N VAL A 184 8.44 -17.28 12.24
CA VAL A 184 7.71 -17.13 10.97
C VAL A 184 7.91 -18.36 10.07
N GLU A 185 8.98 -19.12 10.20
CA GLU A 185 9.20 -20.33 9.40
C GLU A 185 8.88 -21.59 10.20
N GLU A 186 9.17 -21.59 11.50
CA GLU A 186 9.07 -22.77 12.37
C GLU A 186 7.65 -23.01 12.92
N CYS A 187 6.85 -21.97 13.11
CA CYS A 187 5.50 -22.13 13.66
C CYS A 187 4.45 -22.33 12.57
N ALA A 188 3.53 -23.27 12.78
CA ALA A 188 2.33 -23.42 11.97
C ALA A 188 1.08 -23.06 12.79
N VAL A 189 0.14 -22.34 12.18
CA VAL A 189 -1.20 -22.18 12.77
C VAL A 189 -1.97 -23.46 12.51
N VAL A 190 -2.47 -24.08 13.57
CA VAL A 190 -3.15 -25.37 13.52
C VAL A 190 -4.59 -25.26 14.02
N ASN A 191 -5.42 -26.21 13.60
CA ASN A 191 -6.74 -26.44 14.18
C ASN A 191 -6.79 -27.84 14.79
N ARG A 192 -7.56 -28.01 15.87
CA ARG A 192 -7.78 -29.32 16.47
C ARG A 192 -9.02 -29.95 15.85
N THR A 193 -8.83 -31.06 15.16
CA THR A 193 -9.92 -31.84 14.56
C THR A 193 -10.76 -32.54 15.63
N ALA A 194 -11.96 -33.02 15.28
CA ALA A 194 -12.83 -33.78 16.19
C ALA A 194 -12.16 -35.07 16.72
N ALA A 195 -11.23 -35.63 15.96
CA ALA A 195 -10.43 -36.80 16.35
C ALA A 195 -9.23 -36.44 17.27
N GLY A 196 -9.06 -35.16 17.63
CA GLY A 196 -7.97 -34.68 18.47
C GLY A 196 -6.65 -34.42 17.74
N ALA A 197 -6.54 -34.78 16.45
CA ALA A 197 -5.35 -34.50 15.64
C ALA A 197 -5.24 -33.00 15.31
N LEU A 198 -4.00 -32.50 15.24
CA LEU A 198 -3.68 -31.14 14.80
C LEU A 198 -3.55 -31.10 13.27
N GLN A 199 -4.24 -30.16 12.64
CA GLN A 199 -4.18 -29.92 11.21
C GLN A 199 -3.66 -28.51 10.93
N ALA A 200 -2.58 -28.38 10.16
CA ALA A 200 -2.05 -27.09 9.74
C ALA A 200 -3.00 -26.38 8.78
N LEU A 201 -3.16 -25.07 8.97
CA LEU A 201 -3.92 -24.18 8.11
C LEU A 201 -2.98 -23.46 7.13
N PRO A 202 -3.42 -23.20 5.88
CA PRO A 202 -2.60 -22.51 4.89
C PRO A 202 -2.41 -21.02 5.22
N ASP A 203 -1.25 -20.50 4.87
CA ASP A 203 -0.80 -19.14 5.21
C ASP A 203 -1.62 -18.02 4.55
N GLU A 204 -2.22 -18.32 3.39
CA GLU A 204 -3.08 -17.43 2.62
C GLU A 204 -4.49 -17.31 3.22
N GLU A 205 -4.86 -18.21 4.12
CA GLU A 205 -6.19 -18.18 4.74
C GLU A 205 -6.33 -16.90 5.58
N LEU A 206 -7.49 -16.25 5.47
CA LEU A 206 -7.81 -15.06 6.23
C LEU A 206 -8.28 -15.41 7.64
N LEU A 207 -8.04 -14.49 8.58
CA LEU A 207 -8.47 -14.64 9.96
C LEU A 207 -9.99 -14.90 10.10
N ASN A 208 -10.82 -14.36 9.20
CA ASN A 208 -12.25 -14.65 9.07
C ASN A 208 -13.01 -14.68 10.42
N ASN A 209 -12.81 -13.65 11.25
CA ASN A 209 -13.37 -13.48 12.60
C ASN A 209 -12.85 -14.43 13.70
N ARG A 210 -11.87 -15.28 13.43
CA ARG A 210 -11.23 -16.11 14.45
C ARG A 210 -10.44 -15.21 15.41
N ARG A 211 -10.74 -15.30 16.71
CA ARG A 211 -10.02 -14.56 17.77
C ARG A 211 -9.17 -15.46 18.67
N SER A 212 -9.31 -16.77 18.51
CA SER A 212 -8.52 -17.77 19.20
C SER A 212 -7.96 -18.72 18.15
N LEU A 213 -6.64 -18.88 18.13
CA LEU A 213 -5.92 -19.75 17.21
C LEU A 213 -4.97 -20.66 18.00
N LEU A 214 -4.75 -21.87 17.50
CA LEU A 214 -3.71 -22.76 18.03
C LEU A 214 -2.47 -22.65 17.17
N VAL A 215 -1.30 -22.72 17.80
CA VAL A 215 0.00 -22.68 17.12
C VAL A 215 0.84 -23.86 17.58
N SER A 216 1.56 -24.49 16.67
CA SER A 216 2.59 -25.49 16.99
C SER A 216 3.89 -25.12 16.28
N GLY A 217 5.01 -25.16 16.98
CA GLY A 217 6.34 -24.90 16.45
C GLY A 217 7.39 -25.07 17.52
#